data_AF-A0A6N2UY40-F1
#
_entry.id   AF-A0A6N2UY40-F1
#
_cell.length_a   1.000
_cell.length_b   1.000
_cell.length_c   1.000
_cell.angle_alpha   90.00
_cell.angle_beta   90.00
_cell.angle_gamma   90.00
#
_symmetry.space_group_name_H-M   'P 1'
#
loop_
_entity.id
_entity.type
_entity.pdbx_description
1 polymer ?
#
loop_
_entity_poly.entity_id
_entity_poly.type
_entity_poly.pdbx_seq_one_letter_code
_entity_poly.pdbx_strand_id
1 'polypeptide(L)'
;MREEKTSPKEAINELSLLLMYLTRFSHQDRFSLEENKAWKGYPFHALDDLEEEGLIDQGSHRSKSVHIYEEGLEKAKELLVKYNIKDWDE
;
A
#
# COMPACT_ATOMS: atom_id res chain seq x y z
N MET A 1 -27.33 -8.78 9.98
CA MET A 1 -26.70 -8.99 8.65
C MET A 1 -25.42 -9.77 8.90
N ARG A 2 -25.15 -10.86 8.17
CA ARG A 2 -23.83 -11.50 8.25
C ARG A 2 -22.87 -10.58 7.53
N GLU A 3 -21.89 -10.02 8.25
CA GLU A 3 -20.78 -9.33 7.61
C GLU A 3 -20.08 -10.33 6.70
N GLU A 4 -20.05 -10.01 5.42
CA GLU A 4 -19.29 -10.78 4.44
C GLU A 4 -17.82 -10.67 4.81
N LYS A 5 -17.20 -11.82 5.09
CA LYS A 5 -15.79 -11.85 5.49
C LYS A 5 -14.93 -11.64 4.26
N THR A 6 -13.96 -10.74 4.34
CA THR A 6 -12.93 -10.58 3.31
C THR A 6 -12.22 -11.91 3.07
N SER A 7 -12.10 -12.29 1.80
CA SER A 7 -11.41 -13.53 1.42
C SER A 7 -9.92 -13.43 1.73
N PRO A 8 -9.20 -14.56 1.86
CA PRO A 8 -7.75 -14.52 2.10
C PRO A 8 -6.98 -13.76 1.03
N LYS A 9 -7.38 -13.85 -0.25
CA LYS A 9 -6.72 -13.14 -1.36
C LYS A 9 -6.89 -11.63 -1.21
N GLU A 10 -8.13 -11.17 -1.03
CA GLU A 10 -8.43 -9.74 -0.82
C GLU A 10 -7.72 -9.20 0.42
N ALA A 11 -7.69 -9.97 1.52
CA ALA A 11 -7.01 -9.56 2.74
C ALA A 11 -5.49 -9.39 2.52
N ILE A 12 -4.86 -10.25 1.72
CA ILE A 12 -3.44 -10.10 1.38
C ILE A 12 -3.20 -8.80 0.59
N ASN A 13 -4.07 -8.48 -0.37
CA ASN A 13 -3.93 -7.25 -1.17
C ASN A 13 -4.12 -6.00 -0.30
N GLU A 14 -5.21 -5.96 0.47
CA GLU A 14 -5.53 -4.84 1.37
C GLU A 14 -4.42 -4.62 2.40
N LEU A 15 -3.98 -5.67 3.09
CA LEU A 15 -2.93 -5.57 4.11
C LEU A 15 -1.57 -5.22 3.50
N SER A 16 -1.28 -5.65 2.27
CA SER A 16 -0.05 -5.27 1.57
C SER A 16 -0.04 -3.79 1.24
N LEU A 17 -1.13 -3.26 0.65
CA LEU A 17 -1.26 -1.83 0.36
C LEU A 17 -1.18 -0.99 1.64
N LEU A 18 -1.86 -1.43 2.69
CA LEU A 18 -1.85 -0.73 3.98
C LEU A 18 -0.46 -0.70 4.62
N LEU A 19 0.27 -1.82 4.57
CA LEU A 19 1.63 -1.87 5.07
C LEU A 19 2.59 -1.03 4.22
N MET A 20 2.43 -1.01 2.89
CA MET A 20 3.14 -0.10 1.99
C MET A 20 2.90 1.35 2.37
N TYR A 21 1.64 1.74 2.59
CA TYR A 21 1.27 3.08 3.01
C TYR A 21 1.92 3.47 4.35
N LEU A 22 1.84 2.60 5.36
CA LEU A 22 2.39 2.87 6.68
C LEU A 22 3.92 2.92 6.70
N THR A 23 4.59 2.17 5.81
CA THR A 23 6.06 2.10 5.70
C THR A 23 6.62 2.93 4.56
N ARG A 24 5.79 3.73 3.89
CA ARG A 24 6.24 4.61 2.81
C ARG A 24 7.27 5.60 3.35
N PHE A 25 8.22 5.96 2.51
CA PHE A 25 9.26 6.92 2.84
C PHE A 25 8.61 8.25 3.18
N SER A 26 8.65 8.61 4.47
CA SER A 26 8.21 9.90 4.98
C SER A 26 9.44 10.78 5.25
N HIS A 27 9.19 12.04 5.60
CA HIS A 27 10.21 13.05 5.91
C HIS A 27 11.28 12.62 6.94
N GLN A 28 11.07 11.50 7.66
CA GLN A 28 12.02 10.93 8.62
C GLN A 28 13.19 10.21 7.95
N ASP A 29 13.04 9.76 6.70
CA ASP A 29 14.13 9.13 5.95
C ASP A 29 14.88 10.21 5.18
N ARG A 30 15.98 10.73 5.75
CA ARG A 30 16.80 11.83 5.20
C ARG A 30 17.41 11.55 3.80
N PHE A 31 17.07 10.43 3.19
CA PHE A 31 17.54 9.95 1.90
C PHE A 31 16.46 9.84 0.83
N SER A 32 15.16 10.02 1.15
CA SER A 32 14.08 9.97 0.15
C SER A 32 13.54 11.37 -0.12
N LEU A 33 13.84 11.88 -1.32
CA LEU A 33 13.23 13.10 -1.87
C LEU A 33 11.82 12.85 -2.44
N GLU A 34 11.40 11.58 -2.52
CA GLU A 34 10.14 11.16 -3.12
C GLU A 34 9.22 10.61 -2.04
N GLU A 35 8.24 11.42 -1.68
CA GLU A 35 7.10 11.02 -0.86
C GLU A 35 6.32 9.92 -1.61
N ASN A 36 5.68 9.01 -0.86
CA ASN A 36 4.82 7.94 -1.40
C ASN A 36 5.53 6.77 -2.10
N LYS A 37 6.83 6.56 -1.85
CA LYS A 37 7.52 5.31 -2.22
C LYS A 37 7.63 4.35 -1.05
N ALA A 38 7.55 3.05 -1.30
CA ALA A 38 7.80 2.00 -0.31
C ALA A 38 8.75 0.94 -0.88
N TRP A 39 9.46 0.22 -0.01
CA TRP A 39 10.29 -0.92 -0.46
C TRP A 39 9.42 -2.05 -1.03
N LYS A 40 9.85 -2.67 -2.11
CA LYS A 40 9.29 -3.95 -2.58
C LYS A 40 9.68 -5.04 -1.58
N GLY A 41 8.70 -5.81 -1.13
CA GLY A 41 8.88 -6.94 -0.22
C GLY A 41 7.60 -7.72 0.04
N TYR A 42 6.59 -7.54 -0.82
CA TYR A 42 5.25 -8.08 -0.66
C TYR A 42 5.03 -9.25 -1.63
N PRO A 43 4.01 -10.10 -1.41
CA PRO A 43 3.69 -11.18 -2.34
C PRO A 43 3.49 -10.64 -3.76
N PHE A 44 4.12 -11.27 -4.76
CA PHE A 44 4.10 -10.79 -6.15
C PHE A 44 2.67 -10.63 -6.70
N HIS A 45 1.79 -11.60 -6.45
CA HIS A 45 0.40 -11.51 -6.91
C HIS A 45 -0.33 -10.29 -6.35
N ALA A 46 -0.03 -9.87 -5.13
CA ALA A 46 -0.64 -8.69 -4.54
C ALA A 46 -0.11 -7.41 -5.21
N LEU A 47 1.19 -7.37 -5.52
CA LEU A 47 1.77 -6.26 -6.27
C LEU A 47 1.16 -6.15 -7.68
N ASP A 48 1.00 -7.28 -8.35
CA ASP A 48 0.42 -7.35 -9.69
C ASP A 48 -1.06 -6.93 -9.69
N ASP A 49 -1.87 -7.44 -8.75
CA ASP A 49 -3.27 -7.06 -8.60
C ASP A 49 -3.39 -5.55 -8.27
N LEU A 50 -2.57 -5.01 -7.36
CA LEU A 50 -2.61 -3.59 -6.98
C LEU A 50 -2.16 -2.65 -8.11
N GLU A 51 -1.24 -3.09 -8.97
CA GLU A 51 -0.83 -2.35 -10.17
C GLU A 51 -1.90 -2.40 -11.25
N GLU A 52 -2.56 -3.55 -11.45
CA GLU A 52 -3.71 -3.69 -12.35
C GLU A 52 -4.89 -2.80 -11.90
N GLU A 53 -5.11 -2.68 -10.59
CA GLU A 53 -6.09 -1.76 -9.99
C GLU A 53 -5.67 -0.28 -10.06
N GLY A 54 -4.45 0.04 -10.50
CA GLY A 54 -3.96 1.42 -10.63
C GLY A 54 -3.62 2.08 -9.30
N LEU A 55 -3.37 1.32 -8.24
CA LEU A 55 -3.08 1.85 -6.91
C LEU A 55 -1.57 2.07 -6.68
N ILE A 56 -0.74 1.29 -7.37
CA ILE A 56 0.73 1.39 -7.29
C ILE A 56 1.39 1.30 -8.67
N ASP A 57 2.63 1.79 -8.74
CA ASP A 57 3.57 1.54 -9.84
C ASP A 57 4.75 0.72 -9.33
N GLN A 58 4.91 -0.48 -9.86
CA GLN A 58 6.07 -1.31 -9.54
C GLN A 58 7.35 -0.79 -10.23
N GLY A 59 7.22 0.02 -11.28
CA GLY A 59 8.30 0.39 -12.17
C GLY A 59 8.94 -0.85 -12.84
N SER A 60 10.23 -0.77 -13.15
CA SER A 60 10.92 -1.90 -13.78
C SER A 60 11.04 -3.14 -12.86
N HIS A 61 11.25 -4.32 -13.46
CA HIS A 61 11.59 -5.55 -12.74
C HIS A 61 12.84 -5.44 -11.84
N ARG A 62 13.73 -4.46 -12.08
CA ARG A 62 14.93 -4.21 -11.25
C ARG A 62 14.69 -3.17 -10.16
N SER A 63 13.55 -2.47 -10.20
CA SER A 63 13.19 -1.47 -9.20
C SER A 63 13.02 -2.14 -7.85
N LYS A 64 13.61 -1.54 -6.81
CA LYS A 64 13.54 -2.02 -5.43
C LYS A 64 12.38 -1.40 -4.65
N SER A 65 11.76 -0.36 -5.19
CA SER A 65 10.65 0.35 -4.58
C SER A 65 9.42 0.29 -5.48
N VAL A 66 8.26 0.47 -4.86
CA VAL A 66 7.01 0.82 -5.53
C VAL A 66 6.70 2.28 -5.26
N HIS A 67 5.99 2.93 -6.17
CA HIS A 67 5.33 4.22 -5.93
C HIS A 67 3.85 3.97 -5.69
N ILE A 68 3.26 4.67 -4.72
CA ILE A 68 1.83 4.61 -4.42
C ILE A 68 1.18 5.82 -5.07
N TYR A 69 0.21 5.60 -5.95
CA TYR A 69 -0.57 6.67 -6.57
C TYR A 69 -1.55 7.29 -5.57
N GLU A 70 -2.15 8.43 -5.93
CA GLU A 70 -3.12 9.11 -5.07
C GLU A 70 -4.30 8.20 -4.73
N GLU A 71 -4.82 7.45 -5.70
CA GLU A 71 -5.88 6.45 -5.53
C GLU A 71 -5.47 5.37 -4.53
N GLY A 72 -4.20 4.95 -4.55
CA GLY A 72 -3.63 4.01 -3.58
C GLY A 72 -3.54 4.58 -2.17
N LEU A 73 -3.21 5.87 -2.03
CA LEU A 73 -3.18 6.56 -0.73
C LEU A 73 -4.58 6.71 -0.15
N GLU A 74 -5.55 7.15 -0.95
CA GLU A 74 -6.96 7.23 -0.55
C GLU A 74 -7.47 5.86 -0.12
N LYS A 75 -7.19 4.83 -0.91
CA LYS A 75 -7.60 3.47 -0.57
C LYS A 75 -6.97 2.97 0.73
N ALA A 76 -5.70 3.25 0.96
CA ALA A 76 -5.04 2.90 2.22
C ALA A 76 -5.67 3.63 3.43
N LYS A 77 -6.08 4.89 3.27
CA LYS A 77 -6.82 5.63 4.30
C LYS A 77 -8.18 5.00 4.63
N GLU A 78 -8.92 4.50 3.62
CA GLU A 78 -10.13 3.71 3.87
C GLU A 78 -9.84 2.44 4.67
N LEU A 79 -8.74 1.75 4.34
CA LEU A 79 -8.33 0.53 5.04
C LEU A 79 -7.89 0.79 6.48
N LEU A 80 -7.27 1.93 6.78
CA LEU A 80 -6.99 2.36 8.15
C LEU A 80 -8.28 2.41 8.98
N VAL A 81 -9.36 2.98 8.43
CA VAL A 81 -10.68 3.02 9.09
C VAL A 81 -11.25 1.60 9.23
N LYS A 82 -11.22 0.80 8.16
CA LYS A 82 -11.73 -0.58 8.14
C LYS A 82 -11.11 -1.44 9.24
N TYR A 83 -9.80 -1.32 9.43
CA TYR A 83 -9.04 -2.11 10.42
C TYR A 83 -8.86 -1.40 11.77
N ASN A 84 -9.44 -0.21 11.93
CA ASN A 84 -9.36 0.59 13.15
C ASN A 84 -7.90 0.87 13.58
N ILE A 85 -7.08 1.32 12.62
CA ILE A 85 -5.67 1.67 12.79
C ILE A 85 -5.53 3.20 12.71
N LYS A 86 -4.73 3.78 13.60
CA LYS A 86 -4.44 5.22 13.60
C LYS A 86 -3.49 5.55 12.44
N ASP A 87 -3.79 6.62 11.70
CA ASP A 87 -2.86 7.18 10.72
C ASP A 87 -1.67 7.89 11.41
N TRP A 88 -0.62 8.17 10.64
CA TRP A 88 0.45 9.08 11.05
C TRP A 88 -0.15 10.45 11.35
N ASP A 89 0.24 11.05 12.48
CA ASP A 89 -0.14 12.43 12.79
C ASP A 89 0.52 13.35 11.73
N GLU A 90 -0.27 13.98 10.85
CA GLU A 90 0.21 15.05 9.97
C GLU A 90 0.73 16.25 10.77
#